data_AF-A0A3B4YZ87-F1
#
_entry.id   AF-A0A3B4YZ87-F1
#
_cell.length_a   1.000
_cell.length_b   1.000
_cell.length_c   1.000
_cell.angle_alpha   90.00
_cell.angle_beta   90.00
_cell.angle_gamma   90.00
#
_symmetry.space_group_name_H-M   'P 1'
#
loop_
_entity.id
_entity.type
_entity.pdbx_description
1 polymer ?
#
loop_
_entity_poly.entity_id
_entity_poly.type
_entity_poly.pdbx_seq_one_letter_code
_entity_poly.pdbx_strand_id
1 'polypeptide(L)'
;MKSSEVTSLSPPPFSQVLSMPTSNQGWPEDFGFQLGGTGPSYILSVEEGSSAHLAGLQAGDQVLEIEGHNVSTLGPQAVIAIAQTQKNIPPSIGVVSRIQQV
;
A
#
# COMPACT_ATOMS: atom_id res chain seq x y z
N MET A 1 42.68 -7.63 34.63
CA MET A 1 41.68 -6.57 34.39
C MET A 1 40.76 -7.06 33.30
N LYS A 2 39.51 -7.36 33.64
CA LYS A 2 38.54 -8.02 32.75
C LYS A 2 37.96 -6.95 31.82
N SER A 3 38.30 -7.01 30.53
CA SER A 3 37.75 -6.11 29.51
C SER A 3 36.24 -6.32 29.44
N SER A 4 35.48 -5.27 29.74
CA SER A 4 34.03 -5.26 29.64
C SER A 4 33.64 -5.29 28.16
N GLU A 5 33.06 -6.41 27.76
CA GLU A 5 32.45 -6.60 26.44
C GLU A 5 31.19 -5.73 26.38
N VAL A 6 31.16 -4.75 25.47
CA VAL A 6 29.96 -3.99 25.16
C VAL A 6 29.05 -4.93 24.39
N THR A 7 28.14 -5.61 25.10
CA THR A 7 27.05 -6.37 24.46
C THR A 7 26.20 -5.39 23.67
N SER A 8 26.44 -5.35 22.35
CA SER A 8 25.56 -4.72 21.38
C SER A 8 24.20 -5.41 21.48
N LEU A 9 23.27 -4.81 22.22
CA LEU A 9 21.89 -5.25 22.26
C LEU A 9 21.34 -5.09 20.84
N SER A 10 21.29 -6.20 20.09
CA SER A 10 20.50 -6.25 18.85
C SER A 10 19.09 -5.75 19.16
N PRO A 11 18.56 -4.78 18.40
CA PRO A 11 17.21 -4.32 18.62
C PRO A 11 16.24 -5.50 18.44
N PRO A 12 15.13 -5.55 19.21
CA PRO A 12 14.15 -6.62 19.10
C PRO A 12 13.52 -6.65 17.68
N PRO A 13 13.09 -7.81 17.17
CA PRO A 13 12.56 -7.97 15.81
C PRO A 13 11.23 -7.26 15.53
N PHE A 14 10.69 -6.48 16.49
CA PHE A 14 9.42 -5.76 16.34
C PHE A 14 9.57 -4.33 15.79
N SER A 15 10.76 -3.92 15.37
CA SER A 15 10.98 -2.66 14.64
C SER A 15 10.98 -2.88 13.13
N GLN A 16 10.01 -3.62 12.58
CA GLN A 16 9.62 -3.38 11.20
C GLN A 16 8.72 -2.14 11.23
N VAL A 17 9.31 -0.99 11.58
CA VAL A 17 8.80 0.29 11.08
C VAL A 17 8.80 0.06 9.59
N LEU A 18 7.64 -0.22 9.00
CA LEU A 18 7.51 -0.42 7.56
C LEU A 18 8.07 0.87 6.95
N SER A 19 9.32 0.78 6.51
CA SER A 19 10.01 1.92 5.92
C SER A 19 9.17 2.27 4.72
N MET A 20 8.58 3.47 4.71
CA MET A 20 7.79 3.92 3.58
C MET A 20 8.57 3.63 2.29
N PRO A 21 7.95 2.98 1.30
CA PRO A 21 8.64 2.68 0.05
C PRO A 21 9.25 3.95 -0.53
N THR A 22 10.45 3.85 -1.09
CA THR A 22 11.14 4.99 -1.73
C THR A 22 10.83 5.12 -3.21
N SER A 23 9.97 4.25 -3.75
CA SER A 23 9.52 4.25 -5.14
C SER A 23 8.16 3.56 -5.29
N ASN A 24 7.52 3.75 -6.43
CA ASN A 24 6.26 3.08 -6.76
C ASN A 24 6.44 1.73 -7.48
N GLN A 25 7.66 1.23 -7.68
CA GLN A 25 7.91 0.05 -8.52
C GLN A 25 7.26 -1.23 -7.97
N GLY A 26 7.22 -1.42 -6.66
CA GLY A 26 6.48 -2.55 -6.05
C GLY A 26 5.06 -2.20 -5.62
N TRP A 27 4.49 -1.08 -6.10
CA TRP A 27 3.08 -0.78 -5.86
C TRP A 27 2.19 -1.86 -6.50
N PRO A 28 1.14 -2.35 -5.82
CA PRO A 28 0.62 -1.93 -4.51
C PRO A 28 1.18 -2.72 -3.33
N GLU A 29 1.86 -3.84 -3.57
CA GLU A 29 2.28 -4.80 -2.55
C GLU A 29 3.26 -4.20 -1.54
N ASP A 30 4.24 -3.40 -2.00
CA ASP A 30 5.19 -2.68 -1.13
C ASP A 30 4.49 -1.70 -0.18
N PHE A 31 3.26 -1.27 -0.50
CA PHE A 31 2.45 -0.38 0.33
C PHE A 31 1.46 -1.15 1.22
N GLY A 32 1.47 -2.48 1.15
CA GLY A 32 0.72 -3.38 2.02
C GLY A 32 -0.73 -3.61 1.58
N PHE A 33 -1.03 -3.62 0.29
CA PHE A 33 -2.37 -3.99 -0.18
C PHE A 33 -2.34 -4.70 -1.53
N GLN A 34 -3.43 -5.38 -1.86
CA GLN A 34 -3.58 -6.11 -3.13
C GLN A 34 -4.79 -5.61 -3.91
N LEU A 35 -4.65 -5.60 -5.24
CA LEU A 35 -5.73 -5.27 -6.17
C LEU A 35 -6.27 -6.51 -6.89
N GLY A 36 -7.57 -6.48 -7.18
CA GLY A 36 -8.25 -7.52 -7.94
C GLY A 36 -9.38 -6.98 -8.81
N GLY A 37 -10.05 -7.89 -9.52
CA GLY A 37 -11.09 -7.59 -10.50
C GLY A 37 -10.58 -7.68 -11.94
N THR A 38 -11.51 -7.57 -12.88
CA THR A 38 -11.24 -7.59 -14.33
C THR A 38 -11.60 -6.26 -15.01
N GLY A 39 -11.65 -5.18 -14.22
CA GLY A 39 -12.20 -3.88 -14.61
C GLY A 39 -13.69 -3.80 -14.27
N PRO A 40 -14.10 -3.05 -13.22
CA PRO A 40 -13.32 -2.19 -12.31
C PRO A 40 -12.30 -2.91 -11.40
N SER A 41 -11.41 -2.15 -10.76
CA SER A 41 -10.41 -2.64 -9.79
C SER A 41 -10.84 -2.41 -8.35
N TYR A 42 -10.55 -3.38 -7.48
CA TYR A 42 -10.91 -3.37 -6.06
C TYR A 42 -9.73 -3.73 -5.18
N ILE A 43 -9.72 -3.18 -3.96
CA ILE A 43 -8.80 -3.60 -2.91
C ILE A 43 -9.28 -4.95 -2.36
N LEU A 44 -8.42 -5.97 -2.44
CA LEU A 44 -8.74 -7.32 -1.95
C LEU A 44 -8.36 -7.51 -0.49
N SER A 45 -7.25 -6.93 -0.09
CA SER A 45 -6.68 -7.07 1.25
C SER A 45 -5.80 -5.87 1.55
N VAL A 46 -5.68 -5.55 2.84
CA VAL A 46 -4.80 -4.50 3.37
C VAL A 46 -4.10 -5.06 4.60
N GLU A 47 -2.78 -4.97 4.63
CA GLU A 47 -1.93 -5.43 5.73
C GLU A 47 -2.01 -4.45 6.90
N GLU A 48 -2.21 -4.97 8.12
CA GLU A 48 -2.31 -4.14 9.32
C GLU A 48 -1.00 -3.39 9.61
N GLY A 49 -1.12 -2.10 9.94
CA GLY A 49 0.03 -1.23 10.18
C GLY A 49 0.78 -0.76 8.92
N SER A 50 0.38 -1.19 7.73
CA SER A 50 0.95 -0.74 6.45
C SER A 50 0.59 0.70 6.08
N SER A 51 1.29 1.24 5.07
CA SER A 51 0.98 2.55 4.49
C SER A 51 -0.48 2.62 4.01
N ALA A 52 -0.97 1.57 3.34
CA ALA A 52 -2.35 1.46 2.91
C ALA A 52 -3.35 1.43 4.08
N HIS A 53 -3.04 0.71 5.15
CA HIS A 53 -3.87 0.69 6.36
C HIS A 53 -3.95 2.06 7.02
N LEU A 54 -2.80 2.73 7.17
CA LEU A 54 -2.74 4.06 7.76
C LEU A 54 -3.43 5.12 6.89
N ALA A 55 -3.49 4.91 5.58
CA ALA A 55 -4.26 5.74 4.65
C ALA A 55 -5.77 5.48 4.73
N GLY A 56 -6.21 4.46 5.48
CA GLY A 56 -7.63 4.12 5.66
C GLY A 56 -8.22 3.26 4.54
N LEU A 57 -7.39 2.68 3.67
CA LEU A 57 -7.84 1.74 2.64
C LEU A 57 -8.38 0.46 3.27
N GLN A 58 -9.43 -0.09 2.69
CA GLN A 58 -10.08 -1.29 3.19
C GLN A 58 -10.38 -2.28 2.06
N ALA A 59 -10.41 -3.57 2.40
CA ALA A 59 -10.87 -4.60 1.48
C ALA A 59 -12.32 -4.31 1.04
N GLY A 60 -12.58 -4.42 -0.26
CA GLY A 60 -13.87 -4.11 -0.88
C GLY A 60 -13.99 -2.69 -1.44
N ASP A 61 -13.06 -1.79 -1.12
CA ASP A 61 -13.01 -0.46 -1.73
C ASP A 61 -12.77 -0.57 -3.25
N GLN A 62 -13.51 0.20 -4.05
CA GLN A 62 -13.25 0.32 -5.48
C GLN A 62 -12.29 1.48 -5.74
N VAL A 63 -11.28 1.24 -6.58
CA VAL A 63 -10.36 2.28 -7.05
C VAL A 63 -11.02 3.07 -8.19
N LEU A 64 -11.13 4.39 -8.01
CA LEU A 64 -11.70 5.30 -8.98
C LEU A 64 -10.65 6.17 -9.66
N GLU A 65 -9.62 6.56 -8.91
CA GLU A 65 -8.63 7.53 -9.37
C GLU A 65 -7.23 7.20 -8.87
N ILE A 66 -6.21 7.53 -9.69
CA ILE A 66 -4.79 7.53 -9.31
C ILE A 66 -4.20 8.88 -9.71
N GLU A 67 -3.72 9.68 -8.75
CA GLU A 67 -3.17 11.03 -9.00
C GLU A 67 -4.11 11.89 -9.87
N GLY A 68 -5.43 11.81 -9.60
CA GLY A 68 -6.47 12.51 -10.36
C GLY A 68 -6.80 11.92 -11.75
N HIS A 69 -6.14 10.84 -12.17
CA HIS A 69 -6.50 10.12 -13.40
C HIS A 69 -7.64 9.14 -13.11
N ASN A 70 -8.74 9.24 -13.86
CA ASN A 70 -9.84 8.29 -13.73
C ASN A 70 -9.40 6.88 -14.19
N VAL A 71 -9.53 5.90 -13.28
CA VAL A 71 -9.25 4.49 -13.53
C VAL A 71 -10.45 3.60 -13.19
N SER A 72 -11.63 4.20 -13.03
CA SER A 72 -12.83 3.56 -12.48
C SER A 72 -13.30 2.31 -13.22
N THR A 73 -12.94 2.12 -14.49
CA THR A 73 -13.27 0.95 -15.33
C THR A 73 -12.07 0.06 -15.64
N LEU A 74 -10.87 0.46 -15.22
CA LEU A 74 -9.63 -0.24 -15.55
C LEU A 74 -9.43 -1.46 -14.66
N GLY A 75 -8.83 -2.50 -15.22
CA GLY A 75 -8.39 -3.67 -14.47
C GLY A 75 -7.06 -3.43 -13.74
N PRO A 76 -6.69 -4.28 -12.77
CA PRO A 76 -5.56 -4.04 -11.87
C PRO A 76 -4.24 -3.76 -12.58
N GLN A 77 -3.92 -4.51 -13.63
CA GLN A 77 -2.67 -4.35 -14.38
C GLN A 77 -2.50 -2.93 -14.96
N ALA A 78 -3.58 -2.35 -15.49
CA ALA A 78 -3.53 -0.99 -16.02
C ALA A 78 -3.43 0.06 -14.90
N VAL A 79 -4.13 -0.15 -13.77
CA VAL A 79 -4.02 0.72 -12.59
C VAL A 79 -2.60 0.71 -12.02
N ILE A 80 -1.99 -0.47 -11.90
CA ILE A 80 -0.61 -0.66 -11.43
C ILE A 80 0.37 0.07 -12.33
N ALA A 81 0.26 -0.11 -13.65
CA ALA A 81 1.12 0.58 -14.61
C ALA A 81 1.03 2.11 -14.46
N ILE A 82 -0.18 2.66 -14.26
CA ILE A 82 -0.37 4.09 -14.05
C ILE A 82 0.30 4.53 -12.74
N ALA A 83 0.07 3.82 -11.63
CA ALA A 83 0.63 4.15 -10.32
C ALA A 83 2.18 4.10 -10.31
N GLN A 84 2.77 3.09 -10.94
CA GLN A 84 4.23 2.92 -11.06
C GLN A 84 4.92 4.07 -11.80
N THR A 85 4.21 4.78 -12.69
CA THR A 85 4.76 5.93 -13.44
C THR A 85 4.68 7.26 -12.68
N GLN A 86 3.95 7.29 -11.54
CA GLN A 86 3.79 8.52 -10.77
C GLN A 86 5.06 8.87 -10.01
N LYS A 87 5.30 10.18 -9.83
CA LYS A 87 6.46 10.72 -9.10
C LYS A 87 6.20 10.84 -7.60
N ASN A 88 4.93 10.95 -7.21
CA ASN A 88 4.52 11.03 -5.81
C ASN A 88 4.56 9.63 -5.19
N ILE A 89 5.13 9.54 -3.99
CA ILE A 89 5.32 8.29 -3.26
C ILE A 89 4.81 8.51 -1.83
N PRO A 90 3.72 7.84 -1.41
CA PRO A 90 2.81 7.02 -2.22
C PRO A 90 2.07 7.84 -3.29
N PRO A 91 1.55 7.20 -4.36
CA PRO A 91 0.60 7.84 -5.25
C PRO A 91 -0.71 8.08 -4.51
N SER A 92 -1.38 9.19 -4.80
CA SER A 92 -2.70 9.52 -4.31
C SER A 92 -3.74 8.60 -4.97
N ILE A 93 -4.61 7.99 -4.16
CA ILE A 93 -5.62 7.04 -4.61
C ILE A 93 -6.99 7.56 -4.20
N GLY A 94 -7.88 7.72 -5.17
CA GLY A 94 -9.29 7.96 -4.92
C GLY A 94 -10.04 6.63 -4.88
N VAL A 95 -10.68 6.32 -3.76
CA VAL A 95 -11.51 5.12 -3.60
C VAL A 95 -12.94 5.47 -3.21
N VAL A 96 -13.86 4.54 -3.49
CA VAL A 96 -15.20 4.55 -2.90
C VAL A 96 -15.41 3.26 -2.12
N SER A 97 -15.73 3.41 -0.83
CA SER A 97 -16.07 2.27 0.00
C SER A 97 -17.43 1.72 -0.38
N ARG A 98 -17.45 0.46 -0.81
CA ARG A 98 -18.67 -0.30 -1.12
C ARG A 98 -19.09 -1.22 0.02
N ILE A 99 -18.83 -0.81 1.26
CA ILE A 99 -19.47 -1.44 2.42
C ILE A 99 -20.97 -1.37 2.20
N GLN A 100 -21.59 -2.54 2.04
CA GLN A 100 -23.03 -2.69 1.91
C GLN A 100 -23.67 -1.97 3.10
N GLN A 101 -24.49 -0.95 2.83
CA GLN A 101 -25.49 -0.53 3.78
C GLN A 101 -26.37 -1.77 4.02
N VAL A 102 -26.21 -2.35 5.20
CA VAL A 102 -27.13 -3.37 5.74
C VAL A 102 -28.53 -2.81 5.88
#